data_AF-A0A941X7C7-F1
#
_entry.id   AF-A0A941X7C7-F1
#
_cell.length_a   1.000
_cell.length_b   1.000
_cell.length_c   1.000
_cell.angle_alpha   90.00
_cell.angle_beta   90.00
_cell.angle_gamma   90.00
#
_symmetry.space_group_name_H-M   'P 1'
#
loop_
_entity.id
_entity.type
_entity.pdbx_description
1 polymer ?
#
loop_
_entity_poly.entity_id
_entity_poly.type
_entity_poly.pdbx_seq_one_letter_code
_entity_poly.pdbx_strand_id
1 'polypeptide(L)'
;MNCISRNCLLLVVLTCLFPFFVFAEIPAGYYDDAVGKSGEDLQKSLSTILNDANDVGYNGLWNLYKTTDRRSDGKVWDMYSDITNYTFGTDQ
;
A
#
# COMPACT_ATOMS: atom_id res chain seq x y z
N MET A 1 -4.37 28.11 -33.30
CA MET A 1 -3.47 27.06 -33.84
C MET A 1 -2.38 26.85 -32.81
N ASN A 2 -2.51 25.81 -31.98
CA ASN A 2 -1.66 25.61 -30.81
C ASN A 2 -0.32 25.02 -31.25
N CYS A 3 0.74 25.83 -31.23
CA CYS A 3 2.10 25.37 -31.51
C CYS A 3 2.63 24.65 -30.26
N ILE A 4 2.41 23.34 -30.18
CA ILE A 4 3.01 22.49 -29.14
C ILE A 4 4.51 22.44 -29.41
N SER A 5 5.33 22.96 -28.48
CA SER A 5 6.78 23.01 -28.66
C SER A 5 7.38 21.60 -28.68
N ARG A 6 8.46 21.41 -29.45
CA ARG A 6 9.21 20.14 -29.52
C ARG A 6 9.61 19.57 -28.15
N ASN A 7 9.91 20.45 -27.19
CA ASN A 7 10.25 20.03 -25.83
C ASN A 7 9.03 19.50 -25.06
N CYS A 8 7.84 20.05 -25.31
CA CYS A 8 6.60 19.58 -24.70
C CYS A 8 6.23 18.18 -25.22
N LEU A 9 6.42 17.93 -26.52
CA LEU A 9 6.21 16.61 -27.12
C LEU A 9 7.20 15.57 -26.56
N LEU A 10 8.47 15.93 -26.40
CA LEU A 10 9.49 15.07 -25.79
C LEU A 10 9.17 14.73 -24.33
N LEU A 11 8.68 15.71 -23.55
CA LEU A 11 8.29 15.52 -22.16
C LEU A 11 7.10 14.56 -22.05
N VAL A 12 6.09 14.71 -22.92
CA VAL A 12 4.91 13.83 -22.97
C VAL A 12 5.32 12.40 -23.31
N VAL A 13 6.17 12.20 -24.32
CA VAL A 13 6.67 10.86 -24.70
C VAL A 13 7.44 10.22 -23.55
N LEU A 14 8.31 10.98 -22.86
CA LEU A 14 9.06 10.47 -21.71
C LEU A 14 8.14 10.03 -20.56
N THR A 15 7.10 10.82 -20.24
CA THR A 15 6.12 10.48 -19.20
C THR A 15 5.25 9.28 -19.56
N CYS A 16 4.88 9.11 -20.83
CA CYS A 16 4.06 7.98 -21.28
C CYS A 16 4.84 6.64 -21.32
N LEU A 17 6.17 6.68 -21.44
CA LEU A 17 7.02 5.49 -21.46
C LEU A 17 7.45 5.02 -20.06
N PHE A 18 7.38 5.88 -19.04
CA PHE A 18 7.71 5.56 -17.65
C PHE A 18 6.97 4.34 -17.04
N PRO A 19 5.64 4.15 -17.24
CA PRO A 19 4.92 3.04 -16.60
C PRO A 19 5.34 1.66 -17.11
N PHE A 20 6.07 1.56 -18.22
CA PHE A 20 6.60 0.28 -18.72
C PHE A 20 7.84 -0.21 -17.96
N PHE A 21 8.41 0.61 -17.07
CA PHE A 21 9.61 0.29 -16.31
C PHE A 21 9.37 0.12 -14.80
N VAL A 22 8.12 0.25 -14.34
CA VAL A 22 7.73 -0.01 -12.96
C VAL A 22 7.10 -1.39 -12.86
N PHE A 23 7.77 -2.29 -12.15
CA PHE A 23 7.23 -3.59 -11.76
C PHE A 23 6.67 -3.46 -10.35
N ALA A 24 5.36 -3.64 -10.20
CA ALA A 24 4.67 -3.65 -8.91
C ALA A 24 4.42 -5.09 -8.41
N GLU A 25 5.32 -6.02 -8.75
CA GLU A 25 5.22 -7.41 -8.31
C GLU A 25 6.11 -7.70 -7.11
N ILE A 26 5.72 -8.67 -6.31
CA ILE A 26 6.55 -9.21 -5.24
C ILE A 26 7.81 -9.88 -5.84
N PRO A 27 8.90 -10.01 -5.09
CA PRO A 27 10.08 -10.74 -5.55
C PRO A 27 9.73 -12.15 -6.05
N ALA A 28 10.38 -12.59 -7.13
CA ALA A 28 10.22 -13.96 -7.61
C ALA A 28 10.53 -14.96 -6.48
N GLY A 29 9.63 -15.91 -6.26
CA GLY A 29 9.77 -16.93 -5.22
C GLY A 29 9.41 -16.51 -3.79
N TYR A 30 8.86 -15.31 -3.58
CA TYR A 30 8.56 -14.77 -2.25
C TYR A 30 7.69 -15.69 -1.36
N TYR A 31 6.82 -16.53 -1.95
CA TYR A 31 5.97 -17.48 -1.23
C TYR A 31 6.32 -18.96 -1.45
N ASP A 32 7.45 -19.28 -2.10
CA ASP A 32 7.79 -20.65 -2.49
C ASP A 32 7.81 -21.59 -1.27
N ASP A 33 8.34 -21.12 -0.14
CA ASP A 33 8.38 -21.88 1.11
C ASP A 33 7.00 -22.18 1.70
N ALA A 34 5.95 -21.48 1.28
CA ALA A 34 4.58 -21.69 1.73
C ALA A 34 3.76 -22.60 0.78
N VAL A 35 4.22 -22.82 -0.45
CA VAL A 35 3.48 -23.56 -1.48
C VAL A 35 3.23 -25.00 -1.04
N GLY A 36 1.97 -25.45 -1.16
CA GLY A 36 1.57 -26.83 -0.85
C GLY A 36 1.46 -27.17 0.64
N LYS A 37 1.79 -26.24 1.54
CA LYS A 37 1.60 -26.41 2.99
C LYS A 37 0.17 -26.08 3.41
N SER A 38 -0.24 -26.63 4.56
CA SER A 38 -1.53 -26.33 5.19
C SER A 38 -1.41 -26.36 6.72
N GLY A 39 -2.41 -25.85 7.43
CA GLY A 39 -2.45 -25.86 8.90
C GLY A 39 -1.24 -25.15 9.53
N GLU A 40 -0.66 -25.78 10.55
CA GLU A 40 0.47 -25.23 11.33
C GLU A 40 1.72 -25.02 10.48
N ASP A 41 2.00 -25.91 9.52
CA ASP A 41 3.19 -25.80 8.67
C ASP A 41 3.13 -24.58 7.75
N LEU A 42 1.93 -24.29 7.23
CA LEU A 42 1.69 -23.07 6.47
C LEU A 42 1.87 -21.84 7.36
N GLN A 43 1.30 -21.85 8.56
CA GLN A 43 1.41 -20.75 9.52
C GLN A 43 2.86 -20.42 9.87
N LYS A 44 3.70 -21.42 10.16
CA LYS A 44 5.12 -21.21 10.46
C LYS A 44 5.89 -20.64 9.29
N SER A 45 5.59 -21.12 8.08
CA SER A 45 6.25 -20.67 6.86
C SER A 45 5.92 -19.20 6.57
N LEU A 46 4.64 -18.84 6.64
CA LEU A 46 4.20 -17.45 6.51
C LEU A 46 4.74 -16.56 7.62
N SER A 47 4.77 -17.03 8.88
CA SER A 47 5.35 -16.28 9.99
C SER A 47 6.82 -15.96 9.76
N THR A 48 7.56 -16.85 9.09
CA THR A 48 8.97 -16.61 8.76
C THR A 48 9.10 -15.59 7.63
N ILE A 49 8.27 -15.71 6.58
CA ILE A 49 8.25 -14.78 5.43
C ILE A 49 7.86 -13.35 5.87
N LEU A 50 6.91 -13.22 6.81
CA LEU A 50 6.30 -11.95 7.20
C LEU A 50 6.95 -11.31 8.45
N ASN A 51 7.99 -11.89 9.03
CA ASN A 51 8.52 -11.49 10.34
C ASN A 51 9.26 -10.14 10.37
N ASP A 52 9.41 -9.47 9.23
CA ASP A 52 10.12 -8.18 9.13
C ASP A 52 9.16 -6.97 9.20
N ALA A 53 7.95 -7.17 9.74
CA ALA A 53 6.99 -6.10 9.93
C ALA A 53 7.43 -5.19 11.10
N ASN A 54 7.44 -3.87 10.86
CA ASN A 54 7.64 -2.90 11.93
C ASN A 54 6.38 -2.78 12.79
N ASP A 55 6.43 -3.34 14.00
CA ASP A 55 5.37 -3.19 14.99
C ASP A 55 5.31 -1.74 15.50
N VAL A 56 4.21 -1.04 15.18
CA VAL A 56 3.95 0.33 15.63
C VAL A 56 3.19 0.37 16.96
N GLY A 57 2.73 -0.77 17.46
CA GLY A 57 1.86 -0.92 18.62
C GLY A 57 0.49 -0.23 18.45
N TYR A 58 -0.41 -0.47 19.40
CA TYR A 58 -1.74 0.16 19.39
C TYR A 58 -1.67 1.69 19.44
N ASN A 59 -0.71 2.25 20.17
CA ASN A 59 -0.50 3.69 20.27
C ASN A 59 -0.06 4.34 18.94
N GLY A 60 0.53 3.55 18.02
CA GLY A 60 0.98 4.03 16.72
C GLY A 60 -0.09 4.01 15.63
N LEU A 61 -1.19 3.27 15.82
CA LEU A 61 -2.20 3.04 14.80
C LEU A 61 -2.82 4.33 14.26
N TRP A 62 -3.19 5.26 15.14
CA TRP A 62 -3.77 6.56 14.75
C TRP A 62 -2.85 7.41 13.89
N ASN A 63 -1.53 7.24 14.00
CA ASN A 63 -0.57 7.90 13.12
C ASN A 63 -0.50 7.20 11.76
N LEU A 64 -0.54 5.86 11.74
CA LEU A 64 -0.51 5.07 10.51
C LEU A 64 -1.76 5.30 9.65
N TYR A 65 -2.95 5.36 10.26
CA TYR A 65 -4.23 5.58 9.58
C TYR A 65 -4.27 6.89 8.78
N LYS A 66 -3.42 7.88 9.10
CA LYS A 66 -3.32 9.13 8.33
C LYS A 66 -2.83 8.89 6.91
N THR A 67 -2.07 7.81 6.67
CA THR A 67 -1.51 7.46 5.36
C THR A 67 -2.11 6.20 4.76
N THR A 68 -2.60 5.26 5.57
CA THR A 68 -3.14 3.97 5.09
C THR A 68 -4.67 3.97 4.98
N ASP A 69 -5.36 4.62 5.93
CA ASP A 69 -6.81 4.48 6.14
C ASP A 69 -7.47 5.87 6.22
N ARG A 70 -7.21 6.71 5.22
CA ARG A 70 -7.74 8.08 5.13
C ARG A 70 -8.64 8.26 3.92
N ARG A 71 -9.91 8.59 4.16
CA ARG A 71 -10.88 8.94 3.12
C ARG A 71 -10.59 10.32 2.52
N SER A 72 -11.15 10.59 1.34
CA SER A 72 -11.01 11.87 0.63
C SER A 72 -11.57 13.07 1.40
N ASP A 73 -12.55 12.86 2.28
CA ASP A 73 -13.13 13.87 3.17
C ASP A 73 -12.32 14.13 4.44
N GLY A 74 -11.18 13.46 4.61
CA GLY A 74 -10.28 13.62 5.74
C GLY A 74 -10.66 12.85 6.99
N LYS A 75 -11.65 11.95 6.93
CA LYS A 75 -12.02 11.03 8.02
C LYS A 75 -11.25 9.71 7.96
N VAL A 76 -11.20 9.00 9.09
CA VAL A 76 -10.67 7.63 9.13
C VAL A 76 -11.55 6.72 8.26
N TRP A 77 -10.90 5.87 7.47
CA TRP A 77 -11.56 4.80 6.77
C TRP A 77 -11.60 3.55 7.66
N ASP A 78 -12.64 3.46 8.49
CA ASP A 78 -12.91 2.24 9.24
C ASP A 78 -13.70 1.26 8.37
N MET A 79 -13.03 0.21 7.90
CA MET A 79 -13.63 -0.83 7.05
C MET A 79 -14.34 -1.93 7.85
N TYR A 80 -14.13 -2.00 9.16
CA TYR A 80 -14.51 -3.16 9.97
C TYR A 80 -15.61 -2.86 10.99
N SER A 81 -16.14 -1.63 11.01
CA SER A 81 -17.26 -1.26 11.86
C SER A 81 -18.39 -0.56 11.10
N ASP A 82 -19.58 -0.59 11.68
CA ASP A 82 -20.76 0.12 11.18
C ASP A 82 -20.76 1.62 11.58
N ILE A 83 -19.79 2.05 12.39
CA ILE A 83 -19.64 3.43 12.84
C ILE A 83 -18.61 4.11 11.94
N THR A 84 -18.95 5.31 11.44
CA THR A 84 -18.09 6.05 10.52
C THR A 84 -17.89 7.48 11.00
N ASN A 85 -16.98 8.21 10.35
CA ASN A 85 -16.71 9.65 10.56
C ASN A 85 -15.80 10.02 11.74
N TYR A 86 -14.96 9.09 12.19
CA TYR A 86 -13.87 9.38 13.12
C TYR A 86 -12.92 10.46 12.59
N THR A 87 -12.52 11.36 13.49
CA THR A 87 -11.71 12.54 13.24
C THR A 87 -10.34 12.34 13.87
N PHE A 88 -9.29 12.40 13.04
CA PHE A 88 -7.91 12.35 13.51
C PHE A 88 -7.65 13.41 14.59
N GLY A 89 -7.08 12.97 15.72
CA GLY A 89 -6.73 13.85 16.85
C GLY A 89 -7.89 14.19 17.79
N THR A 90 -9.13 13.80 17.47
CA THR A 90 -10.30 13.98 18.35
C THR A 90 -10.80 12.66 18.91
N ASP A 91 -11.00 11.67 18.05
CA ASP A 91 -11.65 10.41 18.42
C ASP A 91 -10.66 9.29 18.77
N GLN A 92 -9.41 9.67 19.11
CA GLN A 92 -8.28 8.77 19.36
C GLN A 92 -8.20 8.22 20.78
#